data_AF-A0A2V7S322-F1
#
_entry.id   AF-A0A2V7S322-F1
#
_cell.length_a   1.000
_cell.length_b   1.000
_cell.length_c   1.000
_cell.angle_alpha   90.00
_cell.angle_beta   90.00
_cell.angle_gamma   90.00
#
_symmetry.space_group_name_H-M   'P 1'
#
loop_
_entity.id
_entity.type
_entity.pdbx_description
1 polymer ?
#
loop_
_entity_poly.entity_id
_entity_poly.type
_entity_poly.pdbx_seq_one_letter_code
_entity_poly.pdbx_strand_id
1 'polypeptide(L)' 'MPADIWEYQIRYFSRRHRVVAMEPRSYGLSSQTTEGNYPEAHARDVQAVLDRLQLRPAVLVGWSLGVDDVLAYI' A
#
# COMPACT_ATOMS: atom_id res chain seq x y z
N MET A 1 8.33 1.75 -5.95
CA MET A 1 8.12 0.89 -7.13
C MET A 1 6.66 0.98 -7.51
N PRO A 2 6.29 0.91 -8.80
CA PRO A 2 4.88 0.99 -9.18
C PRO A 2 4.10 -0.24 -8.69
N ALA A 3 2.78 -0.11 -8.59
CA ALA A 3 1.89 -1.14 -8.05
C ALA A 3 1.68 -2.33 -9.01
N ASP A 4 2.07 -2.15 -10.28
CA ASP A 4 1.97 -3.14 -11.35
C ASP A 4 2.78 -4.42 -11.10
N ILE A 5 3.78 -4.39 -10.21
CA ILE A 5 4.51 -5.58 -9.77
C ILE A 5 3.57 -6.69 -9.23
N TRP A 6 2.40 -6.30 -8.73
CA TRP A 6 1.39 -7.22 -8.21
C TRP A 6 0.40 -7.71 -9.27
N GLU A 7 0.58 -7.45 -10.58
CA GLU A 7 -0.42 -7.72 -11.62
C GLU A 7 -0.98 -9.15 -11.53
N TYR A 8 -0.11 -10.15 -11.42
CA TYR A 8 -0.52 -11.55 -11.36
C TYR A 8 -1.31 -11.87 -10.08
N GLN A 9 -0.89 -11.34 -8.94
CA GLN A 9 -1.57 -11.51 -7.64
C GLN A 9 -2.92 -10.80 -7.65
N ILE A 10 -2.99 -9.56 -8.14
CA ILE A 10 -4.23 -8.79 -8.30
C ILE A 10 -5.21 -9.59 -9.17
N ARG A 11 -4.76 -10.10 -10.33
CA ARG A 11 -5.61 -10.89 -11.23
C ARG A 11 -6.12 -12.17 -10.59
N TYR A 12 -5.29 -12.83 -9.78
CA TYR A 12 -5.67 -14.06 -9.07
C TYR A 12 -6.67 -13.79 -7.94
N PHE A 13 -6.37 -12.86 -7.04
CA PHE A 13 -7.16 -12.61 -5.84
C PHE A 13 -8.46 -11.82 -6.10
N SER A 14 -8.50 -10.99 -7.15
CA SER A 14 -9.70 -10.21 -7.54
C SER A 14 -10.90 -11.08 -7.88
N ARG A 15 -10.70 -12.39 -8.10
CA ARG A 15 -11.79 -13.36 -8.33
C ARG A 15 -12.68 -13.55 -7.09
N ARG A 16 -12.16 -13.28 -5.89
CA ARG A 16 -12.85 -13.54 -4.61
C ARG A 16 -12.73 -12.43 -3.59
N HIS A 17 -11.86 -11.45 -3.81
CA HIS A 17 -11.58 -10.36 -2.86
C HIS A 17 -11.57 -9.03 -3.60
N ARG A 18 -11.91 -7.95 -2.89
CA ARG A 18 -11.59 -6.59 -3.34
C ARG A 18 -10.10 -6.37 -3.12
N VAL A 19 -9.32 -6.39 -4.20
CA VAL A 19 -7.87 -6.14 -4.14
C VAL A 19 -7.61 -4.67 -4.45
N VAL A 20 -6.81 -4.03 -3.60
CA VAL A 20 -6.34 -2.65 -3.81
C VAL A 20 -4.83 -2.68 -3.72
N ALA A 21 -4.17 -2.15 -4.75
CA ALA A 21 -2.74 -1.93 -4.75
C ALA A 21 -2.48 -0.43 -4.63
N MET A 22 -1.63 -0.07 -3.67
CA MET A 22 -1.26 1.30 -3.37
C MET A 22 0.18 1.52 -3.81
N GLU A 23 0.44 2.65 -4.46
CA GLU A 23 1.79 3.13 -4.69
C GLU A 23 2.16 4.04 -3.51
N PRO A 24 3.21 3.72 -2.73
CA PRO A 24 3.57 4.55 -1.59
C PRO A 24 3.98 5.96 -2.04
N ARG A 25 3.95 6.92 -1.12
CA ARG A 25 4.51 8.26 -1.36
C ARG A 25 5.89 8.16 -2.00
N SER A 26 6.20 9.08 -2.91
CA SER A 26 7.47 9.14 -3.65
C SER A 26 7.74 7.96 -4.57
N TYR A 27 6.71 7.20 -4.95
CA TYR A 27 6.79 6.16 -5.97
C TYR A 27 5.62 6.23 -6.95
N GLY A 28 5.89 5.84 -8.19
CA GLY A 28 4.86 5.73 -9.24
C GLY A 28 4.11 7.04 -9.48
N LEU A 29 2.78 6.96 -9.49
CA LEU A 29 1.82 8.04 -9.70
C LEU A 29 1.40 8.74 -8.41
N SER A 30 1.81 8.24 -7.24
CA SER A 30 1.62 8.93 -5.97
C SER A 30 2.46 10.20 -5.89
N SER A 31 2.12 11.08 -4.94
CA SER A 31 2.82 12.36 -4.73
C SER A 31 4.33 12.16 -4.60
N GLN A 32 5.09 12.93 -5.39
CA GLN A 32 6.55 12.88 -5.40
C GLN A 32 7.12 13.91 -4.42
N THR A 33 7.80 13.44 -3.35
CA THR A 33 8.39 14.29 -2.31
C THR A 33 9.75 13.76 -1.85
N THR A 34 10.68 14.67 -1.55
CA THR A 34 11.96 14.34 -0.93
C THR A 34 11.86 14.26 0.60
N GLU A 35 10.78 14.78 1.18
CA GLU A 35 10.53 14.82 2.62
C GLU A 35 9.43 13.84 3.04
N GLY A 36 9.44 13.46 4.31
CA GLY A 36 8.37 12.64 4.89
C GLY A 36 8.43 11.16 4.50
N ASN A 37 9.58 10.64 4.07
CA ASN A 37 9.82 9.22 3.78
C ASN A 37 10.39 8.50 5.01
N TYR A 38 9.68 8.58 6.13
CA TYR A 38 10.01 7.90 7.39
C TYR A 38 8.84 7.00 7.83
N PRO A 39 9.08 5.91 8.59
CA PRO A 39 8.10 4.84 8.80
C PRO A 39 6.71 5.30 9.26
N GLU A 40 6.64 6.24 10.20
CA GLU A 40 5.37 6.76 10.74
C GLU A 40 4.53 7.50 9.68
N ALA A 41 5.20 8.13 8.72
CA ALA A 41 4.52 8.78 7.61
C ALA A 41 3.95 7.77 6.60
N HIS A 42 4.65 6.66 6.36
CA HIS A 42 4.16 5.56 5.53
C HIS A 42 2.99 4.82 6.19
N ALA A 43 3.08 4.58 7.50
CA ALA A 43 2.00 4.01 8.30
C ALA A 43 0.71 4.86 8.21
N ARG A 44 0.83 6.19 8.27
CA ARG A 44 -0.31 7.11 8.10
C ARG A 44 -0.93 7.04 6.69
N ASP A 45 -0.13 6.82 5.65
CA ASP A 45 -0.68 6.66 4.29
C ASP A 45 -1.47 5.36 4.15
N VAL A 46 -0.94 4.25 4.69
CA VAL A 46 -1.66 2.97 4.76
C VAL A 46 -3.00 3.17 5.46
N GLN A 47 -2.99 3.83 6.62
CA GLN A 47 -4.22 4.15 7.35
C GLN A 47 -5.19 4.99 6.50
N ALA A 48 -4.70 6.05 5.87
CA ALA A 48 -5.52 6.96 5.07
C ALA A 48 -6.21 6.23 3.91
N VAL A 49 -5.52 5.30 3.24
CA VAL A 49 -6.10 4.49 2.16
C VAL A 49 -7.15 3.54 2.69
N LEU A 50 -6.87 2.83 3.80
CA LEU A 50 -7.84 1.92 4.41
C LEU A 50 -9.12 2.65 4.83
N ASP A 51 -8.99 3.83 5.44
CA ASP A 51 -10.13 4.63 5.91
C ASP A 51 -10.90 5.24 4.75
N ARG A 52 -10.21 5.81 3.76
CA ARG A 52 -10.83 6.44 2.58
C ARG A 52 -11.62 5.46 1.73
N LEU A 53 -11.16 4.21 1.65
CA LEU A 53 -11.77 3.14 0.86
C LEU A 53 -12.66 2.20 1.69
N GLN A 54 -12.75 2.43 3.00
CA GLN A 54 -13.51 1.64 3.98
C GLN A 54 -13.15 0.15 3.93
N LEU A 55 -11.86 -0.15 3.97
CA LEU A 55 -11.29 -1.49 3.85
C LEU A 55 -10.98 -2.08 5.23
N ARG A 56 -12.00 -2.42 6.02
CA ARG A 56 -11.81 -3.10 7.32
C ARG A 56 -12.90 -4.17 7.54
N PRO A 57 -12.54 -5.44 7.84
CA PRO A 57 -11.17 -5.98 7.98
C PRO A 57 -10.45 -6.15 6.62
N ALA A 58 -9.12 -6.09 6.63
CA ALA A 58 -8.27 -6.26 5.43
C ALA A 58 -7.03 -7.12 5.72
N VAL A 59 -6.52 -7.77 4.68
CA VAL A 59 -5.22 -8.45 4.69
C VAL A 59 -4.20 -7.53 4.04
N LEU A 60 -3.14 -7.17 4.78
CA LEU A 60 -2.04 -6.36 4.27
C LEU A 60 -0.94 -7.26 3.71
N VAL A 61 -0.42 -6.92 2.53
CA VAL A 61 0.65 -7.67 1.85
C VAL A 61 1.75 -6.68 1.49
N GLY A 62 2.95 -6.92 2.02
CA GLY A 62 4.14 -6.11 1.74
C GLY A 62 5.25 -6.96 1.10
N TRP A 63 6.12 -6.31 0.32
CA TRP A 63 7.33 -6.92 -0.24
C TRP A 63 8.50 -5.93 -0.18
N SER A 64 9.67 -6.41 0.25
CA SER A 64 10.86 -5.57 0.46
C SER A 64 10.53 -4.37 1.38
N LEU A 65 10.83 -3.13 1.00
CA LEU A 65 10.44 -1.92 1.74
C LEU A 65 8.93 -1.84 2.05
N GLY A 66 8.07 -2.42 1.22
CA GLY A 66 6.64 -2.47 1.51
C GLY A 66 6.27 -3.34 2.73
N VAL A 67 7.17 -4.23 3.18
CA VAL A 67 7.01 -4.94 4.46
C VAL A 67 7.19 -3.95 5.62
N ASP A 68 8.18 -3.06 5.54
CA ASP A 68 8.42 -2.06 6.59
C ASP A 68 7.24 -1.09 6.70
N ASP A 69 6.66 -0.67 5.57
CA ASP A 69 5.45 0.19 5.54
C ASP A 69 4.25 -0.49 6.23
N VAL A 70 4.03 -1.77 5.95
CA VAL A 70 2.95 -2.55 6.56
C VAL A 70 3.21 -2.77 8.06
N LEU A 71 4.44 -3.09 8.44
CA LEU A 71 4.81 -3.31 9.85
C LEU A 71 4.75 -2.02 10.67
N ALA A 72 5.11 -0.86 10.10
CA ALA A 72 5.01 0.42 10.78
C ALA A 72 3.55 0.83 11.10
N TYR A 73 2.59 0.27 10.38
CA TYR A 73 1.15 0.48 10.60
C TYR A 73 0.55 -0.40 11.70
N ILE A 74 1.13 -1.57 11.97
CA ILE A 74 0.63 -2.57 12.93
C ILE A 74 1.12 -2.25 14.33
#